data_AF-A0A1I6X5S7-F1
#
_entry.id   AF-A0A1I6X5S7-F1
#
_cell.length_a   1.000
_cell.length_b   1.000
_cell.length_c   1.000
_cell.angle_alpha   90.00
_cell.angle_beta   90.00
_cell.angle_gamma   90.00
#
_symmetry.space_group_name_H-M   'P 1'
#
loop_
_entity.id
_entity.type
_entity.pdbx_description
1 polymer ?
#
loop_
_entity_poly.entity_id
_entity_poly.type
_entity_poly.pdbx_seq_one_letter_code
_entity_poly.pdbx_strand_id
1 'polypeptide(L)'
;MLLLQVLPIEPKYENHLDTIVLVSIFICVVSCTAYLWYQKIRSIRVKGCVQKPMTEAKMLFMIRWSVISTLLGNMFVYIDRVYIRGIDYSQGFRNARYQWNNSSIPGSILSKCGNLMIPFSYCALFLGLYHWEYLNKKNRIISIGAGFGGQFVIAMLNGGRSNILLSICFALVVCVLRKYNGKSFLPRFNGRLLMIISASIVILYYVASILFWIADNDIDYLQKVADMLGAKVKAGYVSNPIVNMLTEIVLYILHGIYFIPAVVENYQLPADMNHNISFRWIFVMLARTPLLSDYTMELPEFDVGGGNFIALPGILIYDYGYVGFIIACIFWGVLLGSAIKILNTNPNNYGMGGLVLVIFILLHVYMSVMTMALNFGYFMFMIFAMVCMELIARAKYGKSSWLNVIVEP
;
A
#
# COMPACT_ATOMS: atom_id res chain seq x y z
N MET A 1 2.84 18.83 -4.94
CA MET A 1 3.19 19.99 -5.79
C MET A 1 3.51 21.21 -4.94
N LEU A 2 2.54 21.94 -4.37
CA LEU A 2 2.82 23.11 -3.50
C LEU A 2 3.77 22.79 -2.33
N LEU A 3 3.59 21.62 -1.71
CA LEU A 3 4.43 21.18 -0.61
C LEU A 3 5.91 20.99 -1.03
N LEU A 4 6.18 20.64 -2.29
CA LEU A 4 7.54 20.47 -2.81
C LEU A 4 8.27 21.81 -2.99
N GLN A 5 7.53 22.90 -3.20
CA GLN A 5 8.13 24.23 -3.35
C GLN A 5 8.65 24.78 -2.02
N VAL A 6 7.99 24.41 -0.91
CA VAL A 6 8.32 24.88 0.45
C VAL A 6 9.45 24.07 1.09
N LEU A 7 9.63 22.82 0.70
CA LEU A 7 10.67 21.97 1.28
C LEU A 7 12.08 22.37 0.81
N PRO A 8 13.12 22.12 1.63
CA PRO A 8 14.52 22.41 1.31
C PRO A 8 15.13 21.40 0.32
N ILE A 9 14.33 20.80 -0.56
CA ILE A 9 14.76 19.83 -1.57
C ILE A 9 14.27 20.24 -2.95
N GLU A 10 15.01 19.81 -3.96
CA GLU A 10 14.68 19.95 -5.37
C GLU A 10 14.99 18.64 -6.12
N PRO A 11 14.39 18.39 -7.29
CA PRO A 11 14.72 17.21 -8.10
C PRO A 11 16.21 17.16 -8.43
N LYS A 12 16.80 15.95 -8.40
CA LYS A 12 18.20 15.73 -8.79
C LYS A 12 18.39 15.88 -10.30
N TYR A 13 17.44 15.36 -11.06
CA TYR A 13 17.42 15.41 -12.52
C TYR A 13 16.75 16.71 -12.99
N GLU A 14 17.20 17.23 -14.13
CA GLU A 14 16.61 18.41 -14.74
C GLU A 14 15.17 18.09 -15.21
N ASN A 15 14.41 19.07 -15.73
CA ASN A 15 13.02 18.87 -16.21
C ASN A 15 11.96 18.47 -15.16
N HIS A 16 11.97 19.13 -14.00
CA HIS A 16 10.87 19.04 -13.02
C HIS A 16 9.49 19.40 -13.62
N LEU A 17 9.44 20.28 -14.62
CA LEU A 17 8.21 20.66 -15.32
C LEU A 17 7.57 19.47 -16.03
N ASP A 18 8.37 18.62 -16.69
CA ASP A 18 7.87 17.45 -17.42
C ASP A 18 7.24 16.45 -16.47
N THR A 19 7.81 16.29 -15.28
CA THR A 19 7.23 15.46 -14.23
C THR A 19 5.88 15.98 -13.75
N ILE A 20 5.75 17.30 -13.54
CA ILE A 20 4.49 17.93 -13.15
C ILE A 20 3.45 17.72 -14.24
N VAL A 21 3.81 18.05 -15.48
CA VAL A 21 2.96 17.88 -16.66
C VAL A 21 2.51 16.44 -16.78
N LEU A 22 3.41 15.47 -16.59
CA LEU A 22 3.08 14.06 -16.74
C LEU A 22 2.13 13.54 -15.66
N VAL A 23 2.39 13.85 -14.40
CA VAL A 23 1.49 13.48 -13.30
C VAL A 23 0.13 14.15 -13.49
N SER A 24 0.10 15.40 -13.95
CA SER A 24 -1.13 16.10 -14.30
C SER A 24 -1.87 15.43 -15.45
N ILE A 25 -1.18 15.05 -16.54
CA ILE A 25 -1.79 14.31 -17.66
C ILE A 25 -2.37 12.98 -17.16
N PHE A 26 -1.62 12.22 -16.34
CA PHE A 26 -2.09 10.98 -15.75
C PHE A 26 -3.41 11.19 -14.98
N ILE A 27 -3.43 12.14 -14.04
CA ILE A 27 -4.61 12.44 -13.21
C ILE A 27 -5.77 12.91 -14.09
N CYS A 28 -5.52 13.82 -15.03
CA CYS A 28 -6.54 14.38 -15.91
C CYS A 28 -7.16 13.31 -16.82
N VAL A 29 -6.36 12.51 -17.51
CA VAL A 29 -6.83 11.48 -18.44
C VAL A 29 -7.58 10.38 -17.68
N VAL A 30 -7.03 9.89 -16.56
CA VAL A 30 -7.70 8.87 -15.72
C VAL A 30 -9.04 9.41 -15.21
N SER A 31 -9.07 10.64 -14.67
CA SER A 31 -10.30 11.22 -14.10
C SER A 31 -11.36 11.51 -15.16
N CYS A 32 -10.97 12.11 -16.29
CA CYS A 32 -11.89 12.39 -17.41
C CYS A 32 -12.46 11.08 -17.98
N THR A 33 -11.59 10.09 -18.23
CA THR A 33 -12.04 8.79 -18.73
C THR A 33 -12.94 8.08 -17.73
N ALA A 34 -12.61 8.10 -16.43
CA ALA A 34 -13.44 7.53 -15.38
C ALA A 34 -14.82 8.17 -15.32
N TYR A 35 -14.89 9.51 -15.41
CA TYR A 35 -16.14 10.26 -15.45
C TYR A 35 -16.97 9.86 -16.68
N LEU A 36 -16.40 9.96 -17.89
CA LEU A 36 -17.10 9.66 -19.14
C LEU A 36 -17.58 8.20 -19.18
N TRP A 37 -16.70 7.28 -18.78
CA TRP A 37 -17.03 5.86 -18.70
C TRP A 37 -18.17 5.62 -17.71
N TYR A 38 -18.08 6.15 -16.49
CA TYR A 38 -19.15 6.07 -15.49
C TYR A 38 -20.47 6.60 -16.03
N GLN A 39 -20.49 7.77 -16.68
CA GLN A 39 -21.72 8.33 -17.27
C GLN A 39 -22.32 7.39 -18.33
N LYS A 40 -21.49 6.73 -19.13
CA LYS A 40 -21.92 5.74 -20.13
C LYS A 40 -22.52 4.49 -19.48
N ILE A 41 -21.91 3.99 -18.40
CA ILE A 41 -22.31 2.71 -17.80
C ILE A 41 -23.29 2.82 -16.62
N ARG A 42 -23.57 4.02 -16.11
CA ARG A 42 -24.44 4.24 -14.92
C ARG A 42 -25.86 3.70 -15.10
N SER A 43 -26.39 3.74 -16.32
CA SER A 43 -27.74 3.25 -16.65
C SER A 43 -27.82 1.73 -16.77
N ILE A 44 -26.68 1.07 -17.03
CA ILE A 44 -26.63 -0.39 -17.20
C ILE A 44 -26.79 -1.03 -15.82
N ARG A 45 -27.94 -1.67 -15.57
CA ARG A 45 -28.20 -2.38 -14.31
C ARG A 45 -27.17 -3.48 -14.09
N VAL A 46 -26.49 -3.43 -12.94
CA VAL A 46 -25.64 -4.55 -12.49
C VAL A 46 -26.56 -5.66 -12.01
N LYS A 47 -26.77 -6.70 -12.84
CA LYS A 47 -27.45 -7.93 -12.43
C LYS A 47 -26.49 -8.76 -11.59
N GLY A 48 -26.40 -8.46 -10.30
CA GLY A 48 -25.72 -9.33 -9.34
C GLY A 48 -26.71 -10.25 -8.63
N CYS A 49 -26.22 -11.41 -8.17
CA CYS A 49 -26.97 -12.20 -7.20
C CYS A 49 -27.07 -11.38 -5.91
N VAL A 50 -28.29 -10.97 -5.56
CA VAL A 50 -28.57 -10.28 -4.29
C VAL A 50 -28.00 -11.13 -3.16
N GLN A 51 -27.00 -10.60 -2.47
CA GLN A 51 -26.37 -11.28 -1.36
C GLN A 51 -27.16 -11.03 -0.10
N LYS A 52 -27.30 -12.07 0.72
CA LYS A 52 -27.80 -11.92 2.09
C LYS A 52 -26.84 -11.01 2.86
N PRO A 53 -27.33 -10.14 3.76
CA PRO A 53 -26.45 -9.43 4.67
C PRO A 53 -25.66 -10.42 5.55
N MET A 54 -24.50 -9.99 5.99
CA MET A 54 -23.67 -10.75 6.93
C MET A 54 -24.30 -10.76 8.32
N THR A 55 -24.30 -11.91 8.99
CA THR A 55 -24.70 -12.00 10.40
C THR A 55 -23.60 -11.46 11.31
N GLU A 56 -23.95 -10.96 12.49
CA GLU A 56 -22.95 -10.53 13.48
C GLU A 56 -21.98 -11.68 13.81
N ALA A 57 -22.49 -12.90 13.97
CA ALA A 57 -21.67 -14.08 14.24
C ALA A 57 -20.60 -14.33 13.16
N LYS A 58 -20.94 -14.18 11.87
CA LYS A 58 -19.97 -14.30 10.77
C LYS A 58 -18.93 -13.18 10.82
N MET A 59 -19.36 -11.94 11.05
CA MET A 59 -18.45 -10.79 11.18
C MET A 59 -17.44 -11.00 12.33
N LEU A 60 -17.91 -11.37 13.51
CA LEU A 60 -17.06 -11.60 14.67
C LEU A 60 -16.12 -12.79 14.47
N PHE A 61 -16.60 -13.85 13.82
CA PHE A 61 -15.77 -14.99 13.44
C PHE A 61 -14.61 -14.55 12.54
N MET A 62 -14.89 -13.74 11.51
CA MET A 62 -13.86 -13.25 10.60
C MET A 62 -12.85 -12.34 11.29
N ILE A 63 -13.30 -11.43 12.19
CA ILE A 63 -12.39 -10.59 12.99
C ILE A 63 -11.48 -11.46 13.84
N ARG A 64 -12.03 -12.43 14.59
CA ARG A 64 -11.25 -13.30 15.47
C ARG A 64 -10.24 -14.14 14.69
N TRP A 65 -10.65 -14.75 13.59
CA TRP A 65 -9.73 -15.49 12.71
C TRP A 65 -8.63 -14.59 12.16
N SER A 66 -8.99 -13.39 11.71
CA SER A 66 -8.02 -12.43 11.19
C SER A 66 -6.98 -12.05 12.24
N VAL A 67 -7.40 -11.82 13.48
CA VAL A 67 -6.53 -11.51 14.62
C VAL A 67 -5.61 -12.69 14.93
N ILE A 68 -6.15 -13.90 15.08
CA ILE A 68 -5.37 -15.11 15.37
C ILE A 68 -4.33 -15.35 14.28
N SER A 69 -4.75 -15.30 13.00
CA SER A 69 -3.84 -15.46 11.87
C SER A 69 -2.74 -14.40 11.86
N THR A 70 -3.08 -13.14 12.12
CA THR A 70 -2.09 -12.05 12.16
C THR A 70 -1.08 -12.22 13.29
N LEU A 71 -1.52 -12.62 14.49
CA LEU A 71 -0.65 -12.82 15.65
C LEU A 71 0.28 -14.02 15.42
N LEU A 72 -0.27 -15.16 15.01
CA LEU A 72 0.53 -16.34 14.68
C LEU A 72 1.50 -16.07 13.53
N GLY A 73 1.06 -15.32 12.51
CA GLY A 73 1.91 -14.99 11.39
C GLY A 73 3.11 -14.12 11.76
N ASN A 74 2.88 -13.08 12.57
CA ASN A 74 3.97 -12.26 13.11
C ASN A 74 4.90 -13.07 14.01
N MET A 75 4.34 -13.94 14.86
CA MET A 75 5.13 -14.84 15.71
C MET A 75 6.03 -15.77 14.89
N PHE A 76 5.50 -16.38 13.82
CA PHE A 76 6.28 -17.27 12.95
C PHE A 76 7.40 -16.53 12.22
N VAL A 77 7.15 -15.33 11.72
CA VAL A 77 8.20 -14.51 11.08
C VAL A 77 9.23 -14.07 12.12
N TYR A 78 8.81 -13.68 13.32
CA TYR A 78 9.71 -13.34 14.42
C TYR A 78 10.62 -14.52 14.78
N ILE A 79 10.05 -15.70 14.97
CA ILE A 79 10.81 -16.91 15.31
C ILE A 79 11.81 -17.25 14.23
N ASP A 80 11.39 -17.22 12.96
CA ASP A 80 12.29 -17.45 11.83
C ASP A 80 13.45 -16.44 11.81
N ARG A 81 13.17 -15.15 11.99
CA ARG A 81 14.20 -14.12 11.87
C ARG A 81 15.16 -14.10 13.03
N VAL A 82 14.64 -14.10 14.26
CA VAL A 82 15.46 -13.94 15.46
C VAL A 82 16.13 -15.24 15.85
N TYR A 83 15.38 -16.34 15.93
CA TYR A 83 15.91 -17.60 16.47
C TYR A 83 16.52 -18.51 15.41
N ILE A 84 15.93 -18.61 14.21
CA ILE A 84 16.44 -19.51 13.16
C ILE A 84 17.57 -18.84 12.37
N ARG A 85 17.38 -17.58 11.95
CA ARG A 85 18.39 -16.85 11.16
C ARG A 85 19.35 -16.02 11.99
N GLY A 86 19.12 -15.87 13.29
CA GLY A 86 20.03 -15.14 14.19
C GLY A 86 20.11 -13.63 13.92
N ILE A 87 19.04 -13.02 13.35
CA ILE A 87 19.04 -11.59 13.07
C ILE A 87 18.95 -10.79 14.38
N ASP A 88 19.95 -9.95 14.61
CA ASP A 88 20.04 -9.09 15.78
C ASP A 88 19.34 -7.75 15.55
N TYR A 89 18.22 -7.54 16.26
CA TYR A 89 17.46 -6.29 16.23
C TYR A 89 17.93 -5.26 17.26
N SER A 90 18.85 -5.60 18.17
CA SER A 90 19.36 -4.66 19.18
C SER A 90 20.16 -3.50 18.56
N GLN A 91 20.74 -3.71 17.38
CA GLN A 91 21.46 -2.71 16.59
C GLN A 91 20.53 -1.83 15.72
N GLY A 92 19.22 -1.98 15.88
CA GLY A 92 18.20 -1.22 15.15
C GLY A 92 17.67 -1.91 13.89
N PHE A 93 16.47 -1.49 13.45
CA PHE A 93 15.72 -2.14 12.37
C PHE A 93 16.40 -2.11 10.99
N ARG A 94 17.19 -1.08 10.71
CA ARG A 94 17.94 -0.97 9.44
C ARG A 94 19.06 -1.99 9.37
N ASN A 95 19.82 -2.14 10.45
CA ASN A 95 20.88 -3.13 10.53
C ASN A 95 20.30 -4.55 10.43
N ALA A 96 19.21 -4.83 11.15
CA ALA A 96 18.48 -6.09 11.04
C ALA A 96 18.04 -6.41 9.60
N ARG A 97 17.65 -5.40 8.81
CA ARG A 97 17.35 -5.57 7.38
C ARG A 97 18.58 -5.95 6.56
N TYR A 98 19.73 -5.33 6.81
CA TYR A 98 20.97 -5.72 6.13
C TYR A 98 21.40 -7.15 6.48
N GLN A 99 21.31 -7.53 7.75
CA GLN A 99 21.56 -8.91 8.18
C GLN A 99 20.59 -9.89 7.51
N TRP A 100 19.31 -9.51 7.40
CA TRP A 100 18.30 -10.32 6.72
C TRP A 100 18.62 -10.50 5.22
N ASN A 101 18.94 -9.41 4.52
CA ASN A 101 19.27 -9.46 3.09
C ASN A 101 20.54 -10.25 2.80
N ASN A 102 21.52 -10.21 3.71
CA ASN A 102 22.80 -10.90 3.58
C ASN A 102 22.83 -12.28 4.26
N SER A 103 21.70 -12.74 4.81
CA SER A 103 21.62 -14.02 5.50
C SER A 103 21.77 -15.17 4.51
N SER A 104 22.74 -16.05 4.75
CA SER A 104 22.93 -17.29 3.99
C SER A 104 21.86 -18.36 4.29
N ILE A 105 21.10 -18.18 5.37
CA ILE A 105 20.04 -19.11 5.79
C ILE A 105 18.74 -18.74 5.04
N PRO A 106 18.23 -19.63 4.17
CA PRO A 106 16.99 -19.37 3.45
C PRO A 106 15.80 -19.33 4.40
N GLY A 107 14.72 -18.68 3.96
CA GLY A 107 13.52 -18.58 4.80
C GLY A 107 12.83 -19.91 5.05
N SER A 108 12.62 -20.20 6.34
CA SER A 108 11.95 -21.43 6.77
C SER A 108 10.48 -21.45 6.35
N ILE A 109 9.87 -22.63 6.45
CA ILE A 109 8.43 -22.79 6.22
C ILE A 109 7.59 -21.92 7.17
N LEU A 110 8.07 -21.67 8.40
CA LEU A 110 7.41 -20.79 9.37
C LEU A 110 7.32 -19.37 8.81
N SER A 111 8.42 -18.85 8.27
CA SER A 111 8.45 -17.53 7.63
C SER A 111 7.45 -17.43 6.47
N LYS A 112 7.39 -18.46 5.62
CA LYS A 112 6.49 -18.51 4.47
C LYS A 112 5.03 -18.53 4.90
N CYS A 113 4.68 -19.41 5.83
CA CYS A 113 3.34 -19.46 6.43
C CYS A 113 2.99 -18.14 7.11
N GLY A 114 3.92 -17.56 7.87
CA GLY A 114 3.70 -16.30 8.56
C GLY A 114 3.41 -15.14 7.61
N ASN A 115 4.16 -15.04 6.51
CA ASN A 115 3.92 -14.04 5.47
C ASN A 115 2.58 -14.20 4.74
N LEU A 116 2.03 -15.41 4.65
CA LEU A 116 0.67 -15.64 4.14
C LEU A 116 -0.43 -15.30 5.16
N MET A 117 -0.13 -15.38 6.45
CA MET A 117 -1.09 -15.17 7.54
C MET A 117 -1.19 -13.71 8.01
N ILE A 118 -0.09 -12.95 7.99
CA ILE A 118 -0.06 -11.53 8.38
C ILE A 118 -1.06 -10.67 7.59
N PRO A 119 -1.24 -10.85 6.26
CA PRO A 119 -2.16 -10.05 5.46
C PRO A 119 -3.64 -10.20 5.83
N PHE A 120 -4.00 -11.18 6.66
CA PHE A 120 -5.33 -11.22 7.27
C PHE A 120 -5.60 -10.03 8.20
N SER A 121 -4.58 -9.30 8.62
CA SER A 121 -4.78 -8.04 9.37
C SER A 121 -5.57 -7.01 8.57
N TYR A 122 -5.47 -7.00 7.23
CA TYR A 122 -6.29 -6.13 6.38
C TYR A 122 -7.78 -6.50 6.42
N CYS A 123 -8.12 -7.79 6.64
CA CYS A 123 -9.50 -8.21 6.87
C CYS A 123 -10.02 -7.68 8.22
N ALA A 124 -9.21 -7.78 9.27
CA ALA A 124 -9.55 -7.19 10.58
C ALA A 124 -9.73 -5.67 10.47
N LEU A 125 -8.81 -4.99 9.77
CA LEU A 125 -8.87 -3.55 9.54
C LEU A 125 -10.11 -3.14 8.75
N PHE A 126 -10.43 -3.88 7.67
CA PHE A 126 -11.63 -3.67 6.88
C PHE A 126 -12.89 -3.76 7.74
N LEU A 127 -13.07 -4.87 8.45
CA LEU A 127 -14.27 -5.12 9.25
C LEU A 127 -14.38 -4.13 10.41
N GLY A 128 -13.25 -3.86 11.08
CA GLY A 128 -13.16 -2.90 12.19
C GLY A 128 -13.56 -1.49 11.78
N LEU A 129 -13.01 -0.99 10.67
CA LEU A 129 -13.33 0.34 10.16
C LEU A 129 -14.71 0.38 9.54
N TYR A 130 -15.07 -0.56 8.66
CA TYR A 130 -16.30 -0.48 7.89
C TYR A 130 -17.56 -0.72 8.75
N HIS A 131 -17.49 -1.62 9.73
CA HIS A 131 -18.60 -1.96 10.64
C HIS A 131 -18.42 -1.40 12.05
N TRP A 132 -17.64 -0.34 12.18
CA TRP A 132 -17.34 0.30 13.46
C TRP A 132 -18.57 0.46 14.37
N GLU A 133 -19.67 0.95 13.83
CA GLU A 133 -20.90 1.24 14.55
C GLU A 133 -21.53 -0.02 15.18
N TYR A 134 -21.39 -1.18 14.54
CA TYR A 134 -21.98 -2.45 14.99
C TYR A 134 -21.08 -3.23 15.96
N LEU A 135 -19.80 -2.89 16.05
CA LEU A 135 -18.87 -3.57 16.94
C LEU A 135 -18.94 -2.98 18.35
N ASN A 136 -18.86 -3.83 19.37
CA ASN A 136 -18.63 -3.37 20.74
C ASN A 136 -17.21 -2.78 20.90
N LYS A 137 -16.97 -2.01 21.98
CA LYS A 137 -15.69 -1.33 22.24
C LYS A 137 -14.49 -2.28 22.18
N LYS A 138 -14.63 -3.50 22.73
CA LYS A 138 -13.58 -4.52 22.74
C LYS A 138 -13.21 -4.96 21.32
N ASN A 139 -14.19 -5.32 20.50
CA ASN A 139 -13.97 -5.79 19.14
C ASN A 139 -13.47 -4.67 18.21
N ARG A 140 -13.88 -3.41 18.46
CA ARG A 140 -13.32 -2.22 17.81
C ARG A 140 -11.81 -2.10 18.06
N ILE A 141 -11.39 -2.15 19.32
CA ILE A 141 -9.98 -2.04 19.69
C ILE A 141 -9.18 -3.22 19.14
N ILE A 142 -9.70 -4.45 19.26
CA ILE A 142 -9.04 -5.65 18.75
C ILE A 142 -8.85 -5.60 17.24
N SER A 143 -9.88 -5.19 16.48
CA SER A 143 -9.81 -5.15 15.01
C SER A 143 -8.83 -4.09 14.51
N ILE A 144 -8.84 -2.88 15.09
CA ILE A 144 -7.89 -1.82 14.74
C ILE A 144 -6.47 -2.17 15.21
N GLY A 145 -6.33 -2.69 16.43
CA GLY A 145 -5.05 -3.11 17.00
C GLY A 145 -4.41 -4.24 16.21
N ALA A 146 -5.17 -5.25 15.82
CA ALA A 146 -4.66 -6.31 14.94
C ALA A 146 -4.41 -5.78 13.52
N GLY A 147 -5.29 -4.93 12.99
CA GLY A 147 -5.19 -4.35 11.66
C GLY A 147 -3.89 -3.56 11.45
N PHE A 148 -3.73 -2.47 12.22
CA PHE A 148 -2.54 -1.62 12.15
C PHE A 148 -1.35 -2.23 12.88
N GLY A 149 -1.54 -2.76 14.10
CA GLY A 149 -0.46 -3.33 14.90
C GLY A 149 0.17 -4.55 14.21
N GLY A 150 -0.63 -5.39 13.54
CA GLY A 150 -0.11 -6.49 12.74
C GLY A 150 0.78 -6.03 11.59
N GLN A 151 0.40 -4.96 10.88
CA GLN A 151 1.22 -4.37 9.81
C GLN A 151 2.44 -3.63 10.36
N PHE A 152 2.32 -3.03 11.54
CA PHE A 152 3.40 -2.34 12.23
C PHE A 152 4.50 -3.32 12.66
N VAL A 153 4.14 -4.45 13.28
CA VAL A 153 5.11 -5.47 13.70
C VAL A 153 5.87 -6.02 12.50
N ILE A 154 5.19 -6.40 11.41
CA ILE A 154 5.89 -6.89 10.22
C ILE A 154 6.74 -5.79 9.55
N ALA A 155 6.31 -4.54 9.58
CA ALA A 155 7.10 -3.41 9.08
C ALA A 155 8.42 -3.27 9.87
N MET A 156 8.35 -3.35 11.21
CA MET A 156 9.53 -3.40 12.08
C MET A 156 10.43 -4.59 11.77
N LEU A 157 9.87 -5.80 11.69
CA LEU A 157 10.65 -7.00 11.39
C LEU A 157 11.31 -6.90 10.01
N ASN A 158 10.66 -6.26 9.03
CA ASN A 158 11.22 -6.08 7.68
C ASN A 158 12.26 -4.95 7.62
N GLY A 159 12.41 -4.13 8.67
CA GLY A 159 13.12 -2.86 8.59
C GLY A 159 12.58 -1.95 7.48
N GLY A 160 11.27 -1.99 7.27
CA GLY A 160 10.58 -1.32 6.17
C GLY A 160 9.41 -0.46 6.66
N ARG A 161 8.91 0.42 5.78
CA ARG A 161 7.84 1.39 6.11
C ARG A 161 6.61 1.25 5.22
N SER A 162 6.79 0.58 4.10
CA SER A 162 5.79 0.39 3.05
C SER A 162 4.49 -0.27 3.53
N ASN A 163 4.57 -1.24 4.44
CA ASN A 163 3.37 -1.93 4.95
C ASN A 163 2.48 -1.01 5.78
N ILE A 164 3.06 -0.02 6.48
CA ILE A 164 2.28 0.98 7.22
C ILE A 164 1.60 1.92 6.24
N LEU A 165 2.34 2.45 5.24
CA LEU A 165 1.76 3.29 4.20
C LEU A 165 0.60 2.56 3.48
N LEU A 166 0.79 1.28 3.16
CA LEU A 166 -0.24 0.44 2.55
C LEU A 166 -1.46 0.28 3.47
N SER A 167 -1.26 0.06 4.78
CA SER A 167 -2.36 -0.02 5.75
C SER A 167 -3.16 1.28 5.88
N ILE A 168 -2.49 2.45 5.83
CA ILE A 168 -3.13 3.76 5.86
C ILE A 168 -3.95 3.99 4.59
N CYS A 169 -3.36 3.70 3.42
CA CYS A 169 -4.06 3.83 2.15
C CYS A 169 -5.25 2.87 2.06
N PHE A 170 -5.12 1.65 2.58
CA PHE A 170 -6.22 0.70 2.72
C PHE A 170 -7.33 1.25 3.62
N ALA A 171 -6.99 1.82 4.77
CA ALA A 171 -7.96 2.46 5.66
C ALA A 171 -8.71 3.61 4.96
N LEU A 172 -8.02 4.43 4.16
CA LEU A 172 -8.64 5.49 3.36
C LEU A 172 -9.62 4.91 2.33
N VAL A 173 -9.25 3.84 1.63
CA VAL A 173 -10.15 3.12 0.70
C VAL A 173 -11.40 2.60 1.43
N VAL A 174 -11.25 2.06 2.63
CA VAL A 174 -12.40 1.62 3.44
C VAL A 174 -13.29 2.80 3.85
N CYS A 175 -12.73 3.96 4.15
CA CYS A 175 -13.49 5.18 4.47
C CYS A 175 -14.27 5.70 3.25
N VAL A 176 -13.69 5.62 2.04
CA VAL A 176 -14.38 5.93 0.78
C VAL A 176 -15.55 4.97 0.56
N LEU A 177 -15.32 3.66 0.72
CA LEU A 177 -16.36 2.64 0.67
C LEU A 177 -17.50 2.93 1.66
N ARG A 178 -17.18 3.32 2.91
CA ARG A 178 -18.19 3.73 3.91
C ARG A 178 -19.06 4.87 3.40
N LYS A 179 -18.43 5.93 2.86
CA LYS A 179 -19.13 7.13 2.40
C LYS A 179 -20.08 6.84 1.24
N TYR A 180 -19.66 6.03 0.26
CA TYR A 180 -20.52 5.63 -0.85
C TYR A 180 -21.70 4.75 -0.42
N ASN A 181 -21.56 4.02 0.69
CA ASN A 181 -22.64 3.22 1.28
C ASN A 181 -23.43 3.96 2.38
N GLY A 182 -23.47 5.30 2.33
CA GLY A 182 -24.29 6.12 3.23
C GLY A 182 -23.80 6.25 4.68
N LYS A 183 -22.63 5.69 5.02
CA LYS A 183 -22.03 5.81 6.36
C LYS A 183 -21.18 7.08 6.45
N SER A 184 -20.78 7.47 7.67
CA SER A 184 -19.79 8.55 7.83
C SER A 184 -18.43 8.11 7.27
N PHE A 185 -17.71 9.03 6.60
CA PHE A 185 -16.40 8.77 6.00
C PHE A 185 -15.42 8.17 7.03
N LEU A 186 -15.15 8.94 8.10
CA LEU A 186 -14.46 8.41 9.28
C LEU A 186 -15.46 7.80 10.27
N PRO A 187 -15.06 6.78 11.03
CA PRO A 187 -15.88 6.26 12.10
C PRO A 187 -16.23 7.29 13.20
N ARG A 188 -17.43 7.10 13.73
CA ARG A 188 -17.97 7.47 15.05
C ARG A 188 -17.07 7.62 16.29
N PHE A 189 -15.94 8.33 16.33
CA PHE A 189 -15.21 8.52 17.61
C PHE A 189 -15.64 9.78 18.37
N ASN A 190 -15.69 9.70 19.70
CA ASN A 190 -15.64 10.85 20.59
C ASN A 190 -14.14 11.19 20.77
N GLY A 191 -13.73 12.44 20.50
CA GLY A 191 -12.31 12.81 20.52
C GLY A 191 -11.51 12.46 19.25
N ARG A 192 -12.17 12.42 18.07
CA ARG A 192 -11.54 12.11 16.76
C ARG A 192 -10.26 12.89 16.50
N LEU A 193 -10.27 14.18 16.80
CA LEU A 193 -9.13 15.04 16.57
C LEU A 193 -7.91 14.58 17.39
N LEU A 194 -8.11 14.32 18.68
CA LEU A 194 -7.04 13.84 19.56
C LEU A 194 -6.49 12.51 19.09
N MET A 195 -7.35 11.56 18.67
CA MET A 195 -6.90 10.27 18.15
C MET A 195 -6.13 10.40 16.83
N ILE A 196 -6.59 11.23 15.90
CA ILE A 196 -5.89 11.49 14.64
C ILE A 196 -4.52 12.11 14.93
N ILE A 197 -4.46 13.08 15.84
CA ILE A 197 -3.21 13.70 16.29
C ILE A 197 -2.30 12.64 16.92
N SER A 198 -2.79 11.83 17.86
CA SER A 198 -1.98 10.79 18.52
C SER A 198 -1.50 9.73 17.54
N ALA A 199 -2.36 9.25 16.63
CA ALA A 199 -1.97 8.30 15.60
C ALA A 199 -0.94 8.91 14.64
N SER A 200 -1.12 10.17 14.26
CA SER A 200 -0.16 10.91 13.44
C SER A 200 1.18 11.04 14.15
N ILE A 201 1.19 11.40 15.44
CA ILE A 201 2.42 11.47 16.26
C ILE A 201 3.10 10.11 16.32
N VAL A 202 2.38 9.02 16.56
CA VAL A 202 2.95 7.66 16.61
C VAL A 202 3.54 7.25 15.25
N ILE A 203 2.83 7.53 14.16
CA ILE A 203 3.32 7.25 12.79
C ILE A 203 4.54 8.10 12.49
N LEU A 204 4.49 9.41 12.75
CA LEU A 204 5.61 10.32 12.54
C LEU A 204 6.80 9.94 13.40
N TYR A 205 6.59 9.60 14.68
CA TYR A 205 7.64 9.12 15.58
C TYR A 205 8.21 7.78 15.13
N TYR A 206 7.42 6.89 14.54
CA TYR A 206 7.91 5.64 13.97
C TYR A 206 8.72 5.85 12.69
N VAL A 207 8.20 6.67 11.76
CA VAL A 207 8.97 7.00 10.55
C VAL A 207 10.26 7.70 10.95
N ALA A 208 10.18 8.63 11.91
CA ALA A 208 11.32 9.27 12.54
C ALA A 208 12.24 8.22 13.18
N SER A 209 11.78 7.27 14.00
CA SER A 209 12.67 6.32 14.68
C SER A 209 13.41 5.40 13.71
N ILE A 210 12.85 5.08 12.54
CA ILE A 210 13.58 4.36 11.49
C ILE A 210 14.60 5.27 10.80
N LEU A 211 14.36 6.58 10.73
CA LEU A 211 15.32 7.57 10.19
C LEU A 211 16.40 7.95 11.23
N PHE A 212 16.02 8.03 12.50
CA PHE A 212 16.71 8.67 13.62
C PHE A 212 17.65 7.72 14.36
N TRP A 213 17.41 6.40 14.33
CA TRP A 213 18.22 5.47 15.15
C TRP A 213 19.70 5.37 14.78
N ILE A 214 20.18 6.08 13.74
CA ILE A 214 21.61 6.14 13.38
C ILE A 214 22.09 7.56 12.95
N ALA A 215 21.25 8.59 12.82
CA ALA A 215 21.70 9.88 12.28
C ALA A 215 21.34 11.05 13.20
N ASP A 216 22.27 11.99 13.36
CA ASP A 216 22.07 13.29 14.02
C ASP A 216 21.05 14.19 13.29
N ASN A 217 20.28 13.64 12.33
CA ASN A 217 19.36 14.31 11.42
C ASN A 217 19.93 15.65 10.93
N ASP A 218 21.21 15.63 10.57
CA ASP A 218 21.94 16.77 10.08
C ASP A 218 21.76 16.95 8.57
N ILE A 219 22.39 17.99 8.03
CA ILE A 219 22.29 18.30 6.60
C ILE A 219 22.97 17.22 5.75
N ASP A 220 24.05 16.60 6.24
CA ASP A 220 24.79 15.57 5.53
C ASP A 220 23.95 14.30 5.37
N TYR A 221 23.21 13.92 6.41
CA TYR A 221 22.26 12.82 6.34
C TYR A 221 21.10 13.14 5.40
N LEU A 222 20.50 14.33 5.51
CA LEU A 222 19.43 14.76 4.60
C LEU A 222 19.92 14.74 3.14
N GLN A 223 21.14 15.19 2.86
CA GLN A 223 21.75 15.14 1.52
C GLN A 223 21.89 13.71 1.01
N LYS A 224 22.39 12.78 1.82
CA LYS A 224 22.50 11.35 1.45
C LYS A 224 21.14 10.73 1.16
N VAL A 225 20.13 11.03 1.99
CA VAL A 225 18.77 10.52 1.81
C VAL A 225 18.10 11.14 0.58
N ALA A 226 18.24 12.45 0.38
CA ALA A 226 17.77 13.17 -0.80
C ALA A 226 18.36 12.56 -2.07
N ASP A 227 19.69 12.43 -2.14
CA ASP A 227 20.40 11.90 -3.31
C ASP A 227 19.96 10.47 -3.64
N MET A 228 19.84 9.62 -2.62
CA MET A 228 19.37 8.24 -2.76
C MET A 228 17.94 8.18 -3.32
N LEU A 229 17.06 9.11 -2.93
CA LEU A 229 15.65 9.16 -3.31
C LEU A 229 15.37 10.04 -4.55
N GLY A 230 16.41 10.39 -5.32
CA GLY A 230 16.27 11.12 -6.60
C GLY A 230 16.11 12.63 -6.46
N ALA A 231 16.39 13.19 -5.28
CA ALA A 231 16.37 14.63 -5.00
C ALA A 231 17.75 15.14 -4.60
N LYS A 232 17.87 16.45 -4.40
CA LYS A 232 19.03 17.10 -3.77
C LYS A 232 18.55 18.21 -2.84
N VAL A 233 19.35 18.52 -1.83
CA VAL A 233 19.06 19.62 -0.90
C VAL A 233 19.35 20.96 -1.59
N LYS A 234 18.45 21.94 -1.44
CA LYS A 234 18.61 23.27 -2.05
C LYS A 234 19.88 23.95 -1.54
N ALA A 235 20.60 24.61 -2.45
CA ALA A 235 21.77 25.40 -2.10
C ALA A 235 21.41 26.49 -1.05
N GLY A 236 22.26 26.64 -0.03
CA GLY A 236 22.06 27.64 1.03
C GLY A 236 21.06 27.25 2.12
N TYR A 237 20.49 26.05 2.10
CA TYR A 237 19.67 25.57 3.21
C TYR A 237 20.50 25.43 4.51
N VAL A 238 19.95 25.93 5.61
CA VAL A 238 20.54 25.81 6.95
C VAL A 238 19.82 24.71 7.72
N SER A 239 20.58 23.73 8.19
CA SER A 239 20.07 22.53 8.86
C SER A 239 19.13 22.86 10.03
N ASN A 240 17.95 22.25 10.03
CA ASN A 240 17.05 22.24 11.18
C ASN A 240 16.52 20.81 11.38
N PRO A 241 16.75 20.14 12.52
CA PRO A 241 16.42 18.73 12.69
C PRO A 241 14.94 18.38 12.47
N ILE A 242 14.03 19.28 12.85
CA ILE A 242 12.58 19.06 12.66
C ILE A 242 12.24 19.18 11.16
N VAL A 243 12.77 20.20 10.50
CA VAL A 243 12.55 20.40 9.05
C VAL A 243 13.21 19.26 8.26
N ASN A 244 14.40 18.80 8.63
CA ASN A 244 15.08 17.65 8.01
C ASN A 244 14.21 16.40 8.13
N MET A 245 13.76 16.06 9.35
CA MET A 245 12.88 14.92 9.58
C MET A 245 11.58 15.02 8.75
N LEU A 246 10.91 16.18 8.74
CA LEU A 246 9.70 16.37 7.94
C LEU A 246 9.98 16.25 6.44
N THR A 247 11.13 16.76 5.98
CA THR A 247 11.57 16.67 4.59
C THR A 247 11.84 15.23 4.20
N GLU A 248 12.53 14.46 5.03
CA GLU A 248 12.78 13.03 4.82
C GLU A 248 11.48 12.23 4.73
N ILE A 249 10.49 12.53 5.58
CA ILE A 249 9.17 11.88 5.53
C ILE A 249 8.48 12.18 4.20
N VAL A 250 8.45 13.44 3.77
CA VAL A 250 7.79 13.83 2.52
C VAL A 250 8.53 13.26 1.31
N LEU A 251 9.86 13.38 1.29
CA LEU A 251 10.72 12.81 0.28
C LEU A 251 10.47 11.31 0.16
N TYR A 252 10.39 10.58 1.28
CA TYR A 252 10.07 9.15 1.28
C TYR A 252 8.67 8.84 0.72
N ILE A 253 7.66 9.69 0.95
CA ILE A 253 6.31 9.48 0.40
C ILE A 253 6.27 9.79 -1.11
N LEU A 254 7.01 10.79 -1.56
CA LEU A 254 6.92 11.35 -2.92
C LEU A 254 8.10 10.97 -3.82
N HIS A 255 9.06 10.18 -3.35
CA HIS A 255 10.30 9.88 -4.08
C HIS A 255 10.04 9.30 -5.47
N GLY A 256 8.97 8.53 -5.65
CA GLY A 256 8.68 7.97 -6.97
C GLY A 256 8.35 8.98 -8.04
N ILE A 257 7.97 10.20 -7.66
CA ILE A 257 7.83 11.31 -8.59
C ILE A 257 9.20 11.84 -9.03
N TYR A 258 10.19 11.87 -8.13
CA TYR A 258 11.52 12.41 -8.42
C TYR A 258 12.34 11.57 -9.40
N PHE A 259 11.96 10.31 -9.62
CA PHE A 259 12.58 9.46 -10.64
C PHE A 259 11.92 9.54 -12.02
N ILE A 260 10.78 10.23 -12.17
CA ILE A 260 10.13 10.41 -13.47
C ILE A 260 11.01 11.15 -14.50
N PRO A 261 11.70 12.27 -14.16
CA PRO A 261 12.54 12.94 -15.15
C PRO A 261 13.71 12.05 -15.59
N ALA A 262 14.25 11.24 -14.67
CA ALA A 262 15.29 10.29 -15.00
C ALA A 262 14.86 9.28 -16.08
N VAL A 263 13.60 8.82 -16.01
CA VAL A 263 12.99 7.96 -17.03
C VAL A 263 12.80 8.71 -18.34
N VAL A 264 12.25 9.93 -18.30
CA VAL A 264 11.94 10.72 -19.51
C VAL A 264 13.20 11.08 -20.30
N GLU A 265 14.28 11.42 -19.60
CA GLU A 265 15.56 11.79 -20.21
C GLU A 265 16.42 10.59 -20.61
N ASN A 266 15.93 9.37 -20.42
CA ASN A 266 16.68 8.13 -20.65
C ASN A 266 18.05 8.15 -19.96
N TYR A 267 18.13 8.73 -18.76
CA TYR A 267 19.30 8.49 -17.93
C TYR A 267 19.43 6.98 -17.74
N GLN A 268 20.67 6.49 -17.71
CA GLN A 268 20.96 5.10 -17.35
C GLN A 268 20.55 4.89 -15.89
N LEU A 269 19.26 4.69 -15.70
CA LEU A 269 18.73 4.11 -14.49
C LEU A 269 19.17 2.65 -14.54
N PRO A 270 19.73 2.12 -13.45
CA PRO A 270 19.86 0.68 -13.29
C PRO A 270 18.43 0.16 -13.16
N ALA A 271 17.72 0.00 -14.27
CA ALA A 271 16.33 -0.39 -14.34
C ALA A 271 16.24 -1.82 -14.89
N ASP A 272 15.08 -2.47 -14.74
CA ASP A 272 14.90 -3.84 -15.24
C ASP A 272 15.25 -3.86 -16.73
N MET A 273 16.31 -4.61 -17.09
CA MET A 273 16.78 -4.74 -18.48
C MET A 273 15.66 -5.19 -19.43
N ASN A 274 14.65 -5.86 -18.88
CA ASN A 274 13.52 -6.38 -19.64
C ASN A 274 12.41 -5.35 -19.89
N HIS A 275 12.51 -4.10 -19.42
CA HIS A 275 11.50 -3.04 -19.62
C HIS A 275 10.06 -3.47 -19.25
N ASN A 276 9.90 -4.15 -18.11
CA ASN A 276 8.64 -4.75 -17.69
C ASN A 276 8.30 -4.48 -16.21
N ILE A 277 8.57 -3.27 -15.73
CA ILE A 277 8.37 -2.92 -14.32
C ILE A 277 6.88 -3.06 -13.94
N SER A 278 5.96 -2.74 -14.85
CA SER A 278 4.51 -2.80 -14.65
C SER A 278 3.99 -4.20 -14.31
N PHE A 279 4.55 -5.22 -14.96
CA PHE A 279 4.16 -6.63 -14.80
C PHE A 279 5.21 -7.44 -14.06
N ARG A 280 6.20 -6.78 -13.46
CA ARG A 280 7.34 -7.39 -12.79
C ARG A 280 6.94 -8.54 -11.86
N TRP A 281 5.93 -8.34 -11.03
CA TRP A 281 5.48 -9.36 -10.07
C TRP A 281 5.00 -10.66 -10.74
N ILE A 282 4.39 -10.59 -11.94
CA ILE A 282 3.96 -11.77 -12.69
C ILE A 282 5.19 -12.52 -13.16
N PHE A 283 6.14 -11.81 -13.77
CA PHE A 283 7.39 -12.40 -14.25
C PHE A 283 8.23 -12.97 -13.11
N VAL A 284 8.33 -12.30 -11.95
CA VAL A 284 8.98 -12.86 -10.75
C VAL A 284 8.34 -14.19 -10.36
N MET A 285 7.01 -14.27 -10.33
CA MET A 285 6.32 -15.50 -9.94
C MET A 285 6.50 -16.60 -10.98
N LEU A 286 6.40 -16.27 -12.26
CA LEU A 286 6.59 -17.24 -13.34
C LEU A 286 8.04 -17.70 -13.46
N ALA A 287 9.02 -16.85 -13.14
CA ALA A 287 10.44 -17.21 -13.09
C ALA A 287 10.77 -18.23 -11.99
N ARG A 288 9.88 -18.40 -10.99
CA ARG A 288 9.95 -19.50 -10.01
C ARG A 288 9.39 -20.82 -10.55
N THR A 289 8.89 -20.84 -11.78
CA THR A 289 8.38 -22.02 -12.45
C THR A 289 9.29 -22.40 -13.62
N PRO A 290 9.27 -23.65 -14.09
CA PRO A 290 10.01 -24.06 -15.29
C PRO A 290 9.63 -23.29 -16.57
N LEU A 291 8.51 -22.56 -16.58
CA LEU A 291 8.03 -21.84 -17.76
C LEU A 291 8.89 -20.62 -18.11
N LEU A 292 9.56 -20.02 -17.14
CA LEU A 292 10.39 -18.82 -17.30
C LEU A 292 11.68 -18.93 -16.46
N SER A 293 12.26 -20.12 -16.35
CA SER A 293 13.46 -20.36 -15.52
C SER A 293 14.67 -19.51 -15.93
N ASP A 294 14.71 -19.09 -17.20
CA ASP A 294 15.81 -18.29 -17.76
C ASP A 294 15.58 -16.78 -17.58
N TYR A 295 14.45 -16.38 -16.99
CA TYR A 295 14.20 -14.97 -16.67
C TYR A 295 15.10 -14.55 -15.50
N THR A 296 16.27 -14.00 -15.82
CA THR A 296 17.16 -13.37 -14.85
C THR A 296 16.67 -11.95 -14.58
N MET A 297 15.99 -11.78 -13.45
CA MET A 297 15.70 -10.44 -12.95
C MET A 297 16.99 -9.88 -12.34
N GLU A 298 17.63 -8.96 -13.05
CA GLU A 298 18.53 -8.03 -12.39
C GLU A 298 17.64 -7.04 -11.63
N LEU A 299 17.67 -7.12 -10.30
CA LEU A 299 17.05 -6.09 -9.51
C LEU A 299 17.77 -4.78 -9.84
N PRO A 300 17.03 -3.74 -10.24
CA PRO A 300 17.56 -2.40 -10.27
C PRO A 300 18.46 -2.11 -9.08
N GLU A 301 19.65 -1.52 -9.25
CA GLU A 301 20.51 -1.11 -8.11
C GLU A 301 19.71 -0.23 -7.13
N PHE A 302 18.70 0.49 -7.62
CA PHE A 302 17.81 1.32 -6.82
C PHE A 302 16.92 0.53 -5.83
N ASP A 303 16.68 -0.77 -6.07
CA ASP A 303 15.86 -1.65 -5.20
C ASP A 303 16.72 -2.37 -4.12
N VAL A 304 18.05 -2.28 -4.18
CA VAL A 304 19.00 -3.06 -3.36
C VAL A 304 19.05 -2.61 -1.88
N GLY A 305 18.31 -1.56 -1.49
CA GLY A 305 18.17 -1.22 -0.07
C GLY A 305 17.59 0.15 0.25
N GLY A 306 17.58 1.08 -0.73
CA GLY A 306 17.02 2.42 -0.55
C GLY A 306 15.49 2.46 -0.56
N GLY A 307 14.85 1.47 -1.20
CA GLY A 307 13.40 1.50 -1.43
C GLY A 307 13.01 2.57 -2.44
N ASN A 308 13.80 2.70 -3.51
CA ASN A 308 13.54 3.64 -4.59
C ASN A 308 12.51 3.02 -5.52
N PHE A 309 11.28 3.54 -5.52
CA PHE A 309 10.25 3.13 -6.45
C PHE A 309 10.00 4.25 -7.44
N ILE A 310 9.82 3.94 -8.71
CA ILE A 310 9.31 4.90 -9.69
C ILE A 310 7.77 4.94 -9.52
N ALA A 311 7.18 6.14 -9.56
CA ALA A 311 5.72 6.27 -9.54
C ALA A 311 5.10 5.66 -10.81
N LEU A 312 3.83 5.25 -10.74
CA LEU A 312 3.15 4.57 -11.84
C LEU A 312 3.24 5.33 -13.18
N PRO A 313 3.06 6.67 -13.24
CA PRO A 313 3.22 7.41 -14.50
C PRO A 313 4.60 7.22 -15.15
N GLY A 314 5.67 7.27 -14.34
CA GLY A 314 7.03 7.04 -14.83
C GLY A 314 7.23 5.60 -15.31
N ILE A 315 6.72 4.61 -14.56
CA ILE A 315 6.78 3.20 -14.96
C ILE A 315 6.10 2.96 -16.30
N LEU A 316 4.91 3.53 -16.51
CA LEU A 316 4.16 3.35 -17.75
C LEU A 316 4.85 3.96 -18.97
N ILE A 317 5.58 5.07 -18.78
CA ILE A 317 6.43 5.61 -19.85
C ILE A 317 7.64 4.74 -20.09
N TYR A 318 8.31 4.31 -19.01
CA TYR A 318 9.49 3.47 -19.13
C TYR A 318 9.18 2.18 -19.91
N ASP A 319 8.08 1.52 -19.58
CA ASP A 319 7.71 0.25 -20.22
C ASP A 319 7.07 0.42 -21.61
N TYR A 320 6.32 1.51 -21.86
CA TYR A 320 5.45 1.60 -23.06
C TYR A 320 5.55 2.91 -23.86
N GLY A 321 6.43 3.83 -23.47
CA GLY A 321 6.52 5.17 -24.04
C GLY A 321 5.24 5.99 -23.88
N TYR A 322 5.19 7.15 -24.55
CA TYR A 322 4.06 8.10 -24.42
C TYR A 322 2.73 7.53 -24.91
N VAL A 323 2.73 6.79 -26.03
CA VAL A 323 1.49 6.23 -26.60
C VAL A 323 0.90 5.18 -25.66
N GLY A 324 1.74 4.25 -25.18
CA GLY A 324 1.32 3.23 -24.23
C GLY A 324 0.91 3.82 -22.88
N PHE A 325 1.60 4.87 -22.40
CA PHE A 325 1.20 5.62 -21.22
C PHE A 325 -0.23 6.17 -21.33
N ILE A 326 -0.61 6.81 -22.45
CA ILE A 326 -1.97 7.34 -22.65
C ILE A 326 -3.00 6.20 -22.71
N ILE A 327 -2.71 5.11 -23.42
CA ILE A 327 -3.59 3.93 -23.47
C ILE A 327 -3.79 3.35 -22.07
N ALA A 328 -2.73 3.23 -21.28
CA ALA A 328 -2.79 2.75 -19.90
C ALA A 328 -3.60 3.70 -19.00
N CYS A 329 -3.47 5.03 -19.16
CA CYS A 329 -4.29 6.01 -18.45
C CYS A 329 -5.78 5.85 -18.76
N ILE A 330 -6.13 5.64 -20.03
CA ILE A 330 -7.51 5.38 -20.46
C ILE A 330 -8.01 4.08 -19.81
N PHE A 331 -7.21 3.02 -19.85
CA PHE A 331 -7.55 1.74 -19.21
C PHE A 331 -7.80 1.90 -17.70
N TRP A 332 -6.91 2.57 -16.97
CA TRP A 332 -7.09 2.87 -15.55
C TRP A 332 -8.33 3.73 -15.29
N GLY A 333 -8.64 4.69 -16.17
CA GLY A 333 -9.87 5.47 -16.10
C GLY A 333 -11.12 4.60 -16.27
N VAL A 334 -11.13 3.68 -17.23
CA VAL A 334 -12.23 2.70 -17.43
C VAL A 334 -12.42 1.83 -16.19
N LEU A 335 -11.33 1.33 -15.59
CA LEU A 335 -11.37 0.57 -14.34
C LEU A 335 -11.94 1.41 -13.20
N LEU A 336 -11.45 2.64 -13.00
CA LEU A 336 -11.93 3.55 -11.95
C LEU A 336 -13.41 3.91 -12.14
N GLY A 337 -13.85 4.22 -13.35
CA GLY A 337 -15.27 4.47 -13.65
C GLY A 337 -16.15 3.26 -13.36
N SER A 338 -15.64 2.05 -13.61
CA SER A 338 -16.31 0.79 -13.28
C SER A 338 -16.38 0.58 -11.76
N ALA A 339 -15.31 0.86 -11.02
CA ALA A 339 -15.29 0.82 -9.56
C ALA A 339 -16.29 1.82 -8.95
N ILE A 340 -16.35 3.06 -9.48
CA ILE A 340 -17.33 4.08 -9.05
C ILE A 340 -18.76 3.60 -9.32
N LYS A 341 -19.04 2.94 -10.44
CA LYS A 341 -20.35 2.34 -10.69
C LYS A 341 -20.69 1.28 -9.64
N ILE A 342 -19.76 0.38 -9.33
CA ILE A 342 -19.97 -0.65 -8.30
C ILE A 342 -20.27 0.02 -6.94
N LEU A 343 -19.51 1.05 -6.57
CA LEU A 343 -19.72 1.82 -5.34
C LEU A 343 -21.10 2.49 -5.25
N ASN A 344 -21.65 2.96 -6.38
CA ASN A 344 -22.98 3.56 -6.45
C ASN A 344 -24.11 2.53 -6.67
N THR A 345 -23.77 1.25 -6.76
CA THR A 345 -24.75 0.17 -6.80
C THR A 345 -25.10 -0.24 -5.36
N ASN A 346 -26.33 -0.71 -5.13
CA ASN A 346 -26.72 -1.22 -3.81
C ASN A 346 -25.67 -2.24 -3.29
N PRO A 347 -25.15 -2.09 -2.06
CA PRO A 347 -24.12 -2.98 -1.48
C PRO A 347 -24.50 -4.47 -1.39
N ASN A 348 -25.80 -4.81 -1.54
CA ASN A 348 -26.24 -6.21 -1.66
C ASN A 348 -26.11 -6.77 -3.08
N ASN A 349 -25.93 -5.93 -4.09
CA ASN A 349 -25.98 -6.32 -5.50
C ASN A 349 -24.59 -6.61 -6.10
N TYR A 350 -23.50 -6.44 -5.36
CA TYR A 350 -22.18 -6.88 -5.81
C TYR A 350 -21.51 -7.71 -4.72
N GLY A 351 -20.91 -8.83 -5.14
CA GLY A 351 -20.31 -9.79 -4.23
C GLY A 351 -18.87 -9.46 -3.87
N MET A 352 -18.25 -10.40 -3.14
CA MET A 352 -16.86 -10.29 -2.71
C MET A 352 -15.89 -9.97 -3.87
N GLY A 353 -16.08 -10.57 -5.05
CA GLY A 353 -15.27 -10.23 -6.23
C GLY A 353 -15.37 -8.75 -6.63
N GLY A 354 -16.56 -8.16 -6.57
CA GLY A 354 -16.75 -6.74 -6.84
C GLY A 354 -16.11 -5.85 -5.77
N LEU A 355 -16.23 -6.24 -4.50
CA LEU A 355 -15.57 -5.53 -3.39
C LEU A 355 -14.05 -5.55 -3.53
N VAL A 356 -13.46 -6.73 -3.77
CA VAL A 356 -12.01 -6.91 -3.95
C VAL A 356 -11.52 -6.12 -5.15
N LEU A 357 -12.25 -6.15 -6.27
CA LEU A 357 -11.90 -5.37 -7.46
C LEU A 357 -11.91 -3.85 -7.17
N VAL A 358 -12.93 -3.35 -6.47
CA VAL A 358 -12.99 -1.93 -6.08
C VAL A 358 -11.82 -1.55 -5.18
N ILE A 359 -11.50 -2.37 -4.17
CA ILE A 359 -10.36 -2.15 -3.27
C ILE A 359 -9.06 -2.14 -4.07
N PHE A 360 -8.87 -3.11 -4.97
CA PHE A 360 -7.71 -3.21 -5.84
C PHE A 360 -7.52 -1.94 -6.65
N ILE A 361 -8.56 -1.49 -7.35
CA ILE A 361 -8.50 -0.31 -8.24
C ILE A 361 -8.23 0.96 -7.43
N LEU A 362 -8.97 1.19 -6.34
CA LEU A 362 -8.80 2.40 -5.54
C LEU A 362 -7.41 2.49 -4.89
N LEU A 363 -6.88 1.37 -4.41
CA LEU A 363 -5.51 1.33 -3.87
C LEU A 363 -4.47 1.65 -4.93
N HIS A 364 -4.59 1.09 -6.14
CA HIS A 364 -3.67 1.42 -7.23
C HIS A 364 -3.74 2.91 -7.59
N VAL A 365 -4.95 3.47 -7.71
CA VAL A 365 -5.12 4.88 -8.03
C VAL A 365 -4.54 5.77 -6.92
N TYR A 366 -4.79 5.48 -5.64
CA TYR A 366 -4.23 6.30 -4.55
C TYR A 366 -2.73 6.14 -4.39
N MET A 367 -2.19 4.95 -4.60
CA MET A 367 -0.76 4.73 -4.52
C MET A 367 -0.03 5.27 -5.74
N SER A 368 -0.65 5.31 -6.93
CA SER A 368 -0.02 5.56 -8.23
C SER A 368 0.99 6.72 -8.28
N VAL A 369 0.70 7.83 -7.58
CA VAL A 369 1.54 9.04 -7.55
C VAL A 369 2.67 8.94 -6.52
N MET A 370 2.55 8.08 -5.51
CA MET A 370 3.60 7.79 -4.54
C MET A 370 4.53 6.66 -5.05
N THR A 371 3.93 5.60 -5.61
CA THR A 371 4.60 4.35 -6.02
C THR A 371 3.58 3.41 -6.67
N MET A 372 4.03 2.38 -7.40
CA MET A 372 3.11 1.34 -7.89
C MET A 372 2.69 0.40 -6.76
N ALA A 373 1.37 0.21 -6.54
CA ALA A 373 0.89 -0.74 -5.53
C ALA A 373 1.39 -2.18 -5.76
N LEU A 374 1.58 -2.58 -7.03
CA LEU A 374 2.14 -3.88 -7.43
C LEU A 374 3.60 -4.08 -7.01
N ASN A 375 4.34 -3.00 -6.76
CA ASN A 375 5.70 -3.09 -6.22
C ASN A 375 5.69 -3.51 -4.75
N PHE A 376 4.52 -3.53 -4.08
CA PHE A 376 4.37 -4.16 -2.78
C PHE A 376 3.91 -5.60 -2.95
N GLY A 377 4.81 -6.57 -2.80
CA GLY A 377 4.43 -7.99 -2.76
C GLY A 377 3.30 -8.28 -1.76
N TYR A 378 3.24 -7.53 -0.64
CA TYR A 378 2.17 -7.61 0.36
C TYR A 378 0.79 -7.19 -0.14
N PHE A 379 0.70 -6.35 -1.18
CA PHE A 379 -0.58 -5.94 -1.75
C PHE A 379 -1.33 -7.14 -2.34
N MET A 380 -0.65 -8.03 -3.07
CA MET A 380 -1.29 -9.25 -3.59
C MET A 380 -1.69 -10.20 -2.48
N PHE A 381 -0.87 -10.33 -1.44
CA PHE A 381 -1.23 -11.16 -0.30
C PHE A 381 -2.43 -10.60 0.50
N MET A 382 -2.63 -9.29 0.53
CA MET A 382 -3.84 -8.68 1.08
C MET A 382 -5.07 -9.11 0.28
N ILE A 383 -5.02 -9.03 -1.06
CA ILE A 383 -6.12 -9.49 -1.93
C ILE A 383 -6.40 -10.98 -1.70
N PHE A 384 -5.35 -11.80 -1.67
CA PHE A 384 -5.43 -13.22 -1.35
C PHE A 384 -6.09 -13.47 0.02
N ALA A 385 -5.65 -12.78 1.07
CA ALA A 385 -6.21 -12.94 2.42
C ALA A 385 -7.69 -12.57 2.48
N MET A 386 -8.12 -11.52 1.78
CA MET A 386 -9.54 -11.17 1.68
C MET A 386 -10.36 -12.28 1.02
N VAL A 387 -9.89 -12.83 -0.11
CA VAL A 387 -10.55 -13.94 -0.79
C VAL A 387 -10.59 -15.19 0.09
N CYS A 388 -9.46 -15.57 0.69
CA CYS A 388 -9.38 -16.72 1.60
C CYS A 388 -10.29 -16.57 2.81
N MET A 389 -10.35 -15.38 3.43
CA MET A 389 -11.23 -15.13 4.55
C MET A 389 -12.71 -15.31 4.16
N GLU A 390 -13.13 -14.87 2.96
CA GLU A 390 -14.49 -15.14 2.51
C GLU A 390 -14.72 -16.64 2.27
N LEU A 391 -13.77 -17.38 1.70
CA LEU A 391 -13.89 -18.83 1.53
C LEU A 391 -14.04 -19.55 2.88
N ILE A 392 -13.20 -19.21 3.85
CA ILE A 392 -13.23 -19.78 5.22
C ILE A 392 -14.57 -19.45 5.90
N ALA A 393 -14.99 -18.18 5.86
CA ALA A 393 -16.23 -17.76 6.50
C ALA A 393 -17.46 -18.34 5.79
N ARG A 394 -17.43 -18.48 4.46
CA ARG A 394 -18.51 -19.06 3.67
C ARG A 394 -18.69 -20.55 3.95
N ALA A 395 -17.63 -21.30 4.21
CA ALA A 395 -17.73 -22.71 4.59
C ALA A 395 -18.60 -22.92 5.84
N LYS A 396 -18.57 -21.98 6.79
CA LYS A 396 -19.33 -22.07 8.05
C LYS A 396 -20.67 -21.33 8.03
N TYR A 397 -20.74 -20.14 7.43
CA TYR A 397 -21.90 -19.24 7.52
C TYR A 397 -22.61 -19.01 6.19
N GLY A 398 -22.13 -19.61 5.10
CA GLY A 398 -22.65 -19.36 3.76
C GLY A 398 -22.24 -18.02 3.17
N LYS A 399 -22.76 -17.76 1.96
CA LYS A 399 -22.43 -16.57 1.15
C LYS A 399 -23.19 -15.34 1.67
N SER A 400 -22.48 -14.24 1.92
CA SER A 400 -23.07 -12.97 2.37
C SER A 400 -22.26 -11.75 1.94
N SER A 401 -22.88 -10.58 1.88
CA SER A 401 -22.18 -9.33 1.59
C SER A 401 -21.37 -8.88 2.81
N TRP A 402 -20.11 -8.50 2.60
CA TRP A 402 -19.28 -7.88 3.64
C TRP A 402 -19.69 -6.44 3.96
N LEU A 403 -20.60 -5.84 3.19
CA LEU A 403 -20.94 -4.42 3.28
C LEU A 403 -22.21 -4.14 4.07
N ASN A 404 -23.01 -5.17 4.37
CA ASN A 404 -24.23 -5.05 5.14
C ASN A 404 -24.24 -6.09 6.24
N VAL A 405 -24.60 -5.68 7.46
CA VAL A 405 -24.73 -6.56 8.62
C VAL A 405 -26.17 -6.51 9.10
N ILE A 406 -26.78 -7.68 9.35
CA ILE A 406 -28.02 -7.77 10.11
C ILE A 406 -27.65 -7.62 11.58
N VAL A 407 -28.20 -6.58 12.21
CA VAL A 407 -28.24 -6.49 13.66
C VAL A 407 -29.50 -7.22 14.07
N GLU A 408 -29.35 -8.39 14.68
CA GLU A 408 -30.47 -9.02 15.37
C GLU A 408 -30.81 -8.13 16.58
N PRO A 409 -32.08 -7.73 16.74
CA PRO A 409 -32.50 -6.78 17.78
C PRO A 409 -32.30 -7.30 19.20
#